data_AF-A0A349J8P9-F1
#
_entry.id   AF-A0A349J8P9-F1
#
_cell.length_a   1.000
_cell.length_b   1.000
_cell.length_c   1.000
_cell.angle_alpha   90.00
_cell.angle_beta   90.00
_cell.angle_gamma   90.00
#
_symmetry.space_group_name_H-M   'P 1'
#
loop_
_entity.id
_entity.type
_entity.pdbx_description
1 polymer ?
#
loop_
_entity_poly.entity_id
_entity_poly.type
_entity_poly.pdbx_seq_one_letter_code
_entity_poly.pdbx_strand_id
1 'polypeptide(L)'
;MVAAGSGCATLNTPDSAGVPADVSAKTLSCPYNDAAAVERLLKKHRGKVAAVMVEPVAGNMGLVLPRPGFLERLRELCSAHGTLLIFDEV
;
A
#
# COMPACT_ATOMS: atom_id res chain seq x y z
N MET A 1 -16.19 -9.14 4.43
CA MET A 1 -14.76 -8.88 4.64
C MET A 1 -14.46 -9.10 6.10
N VAL A 2 -13.60 -10.07 6.43
CA VAL A 2 -13.17 -10.28 7.82
C VAL A 2 -12.00 -9.32 8.06
N ALA A 3 -12.16 -8.43 9.04
CA ALA A 3 -11.16 -7.45 9.43
C ALA A 3 -10.61 -7.81 10.81
N ALA A 4 -9.28 -7.78 10.98
CA ALA A 4 -8.66 -7.41 12.25
C ALA A 4 -7.16 -7.10 12.09
N GLY A 5 -6.80 -5.85 12.35
CA GLY A 5 -5.64 -5.59 13.19
C GLY A 5 -4.34 -5.18 12.50
N SER A 6 -3.92 -3.97 12.84
CA SER A 6 -2.64 -3.29 12.62
C SER A 6 -1.36 -4.08 13.03
N GLY A 7 -1.44 -5.37 13.36
CA GLY A 7 -0.30 -6.24 13.68
C GLY A 7 0.13 -7.18 12.54
N CYS A 8 -0.77 -7.52 11.61
CA CYS A 8 -0.44 -8.45 10.50
C CYS A 8 0.27 -7.75 9.34
N ALA A 9 0.06 -6.43 9.18
CA ALA A 9 0.68 -5.61 8.13
C ALA A 9 2.22 -5.54 8.21
N THR A 10 2.82 -5.87 9.37
CA THR A 10 4.27 -5.85 9.56
C THR A 10 4.97 -7.17 9.23
N LEU A 11 4.24 -8.29 9.09
CA LEU A 11 4.83 -9.63 9.04
C LEU A 11 4.74 -10.35 7.68
N ASN A 12 4.14 -9.74 6.64
CA ASN A 12 3.92 -10.40 5.34
C ASN A 12 3.29 -11.80 5.46
N THR A 13 2.55 -12.05 6.54
CA THR A 13 1.89 -13.32 6.81
C THR A 13 0.53 -13.35 6.14
N PRO A 14 0.11 -14.49 5.55
CA PRO A 14 -1.22 -14.61 4.97
C PRO A 14 -2.30 -14.40 6.01
N ASP A 15 -3.25 -13.53 5.71
CA ASP A 15 -4.41 -13.26 6.58
C ASP A 15 -5.55 -14.29 6.38
N SER A 16 -5.35 -15.26 5.47
CA SER A 16 -6.28 -16.36 5.20
C SER A 16 -5.54 -17.67 5.02
N ALA A 17 -6.01 -18.72 5.69
CA ALA A 17 -5.37 -20.03 5.75
C ALA A 17 -5.21 -20.71 4.36
N GLY A 18 -6.01 -20.31 3.38
CA GLY A 18 -5.93 -20.83 2.02
C GLY A 18 -4.94 -20.10 1.10
N VAL A 19 -4.32 -19.01 1.55
CA VAL A 19 -3.41 -18.21 0.73
C VAL A 19 -1.97 -18.69 0.93
N PRO A 20 -1.28 -19.15 -0.13
CA PRO A 20 0.13 -19.52 -0.05
C PRO A 20 1.02 -18.36 0.42
N ALA A 21 2.00 -18.67 1.28
CA ALA A 21 2.89 -17.66 1.86
C ALA A 21 3.73 -16.90 0.81
N ASP A 22 4.07 -17.55 -0.30
CA ASP A 22 4.82 -16.95 -1.41
C ASP A 22 4.00 -15.90 -2.19
N VAL A 23 2.67 -15.99 -2.16
CA VAL A 23 1.77 -14.98 -2.70
C VAL A 23 1.73 -13.76 -1.78
N SER A 24 1.53 -13.96 -0.47
CA SER A 24 1.52 -12.87 0.51
C SER A 24 2.86 -12.13 0.60
N ALA A 25 3.99 -12.84 0.41
CA ALA A 25 5.33 -12.24 0.41
C ALA A 25 5.58 -11.26 -0.75
N LYS A 26 4.74 -11.25 -1.79
CA LYS A 26 4.84 -10.33 -2.94
C LYS A 26 4.11 -9.00 -2.70
N THR A 27 3.38 -8.87 -1.59
CA THR A 27 2.67 -7.64 -1.22
C THR A 27 3.41 -6.93 -0.11
N LEU A 28 3.56 -5.61 -0.25
CA LEU A 28 4.13 -4.72 0.77
C LEU A 28 3.01 -3.83 1.30
N SER A 29 2.86 -3.75 2.62
CA SER A 29 1.87 -2.89 3.27
C SER A 29 2.49 -1.59 3.79
N CYS A 30 1.75 -0.50 3.64
CA CYS A 30 2.12 0.83 4.13
C CYS A 30 0.97 1.43 4.94
N PRO A 31 1.24 2.25 5.97
CA PRO A 31 0.21 3.07 6.58
C PRO A 31 -0.35 4.08 5.57
N TYR A 32 -1.67 4.20 5.50
CA TYR A 32 -2.33 5.27 4.76
C TYR A 32 -1.91 6.64 5.33
N ASN A 33 -1.86 7.68 4.49
CA ASN A 33 -1.38 9.02 4.85
C ASN A 33 0.10 9.11 5.29
N ASP A 34 0.92 8.07 5.10
CA ASP A 34 2.38 8.11 5.29
C ASP A 34 3.13 7.89 3.96
N ALA A 35 3.23 8.94 3.15
CA ALA A 35 3.99 8.90 1.90
C ALA A 35 5.50 8.65 2.12
N ALA A 36 6.03 8.99 3.30
CA ALA A 36 7.43 8.71 3.64
C ALA A 36 7.67 7.21 3.83
N ALA A 37 6.69 6.46 4.39
CA ALA A 37 6.75 5.00 4.44
C ALA A 37 6.78 4.39 3.04
N VAL A 38 5.93 4.88 2.12
CA VAL A 38 5.91 4.44 0.72
C VAL A 38 7.27 4.69 0.06
N GLU A 39 7.83 5.89 0.24
CA GLU A 39 9.16 6.23 -0.30
C GLU A 39 10.26 5.29 0.26
N ARG A 40 10.27 5.02 1.57
CA ARG A 40 11.23 4.08 2.19
C ARG A 40 11.12 2.69 1.56
N LEU A 41 9.91 2.20 1.31
CA LEU A 41 9.69 0.89 0.70
C LEU A 41 10.09 0.85 -0.77
N LEU A 42 9.73 1.85 -1.57
CA LEU A 42 10.14 1.94 -2.97
C LEU A 42 11.67 2.04 -3.12
N LYS A 43 12.36 2.71 -2.19
CA LYS A 43 13.84 2.74 -2.15
C LYS A 43 14.43 1.38 -1.76
N LYS A 44 13.91 0.75 -0.70
CA LYS A 44 14.38 -0.56 -0.22
C LYS A 44 14.18 -1.66 -1.26
N HIS A 45 13.13 -1.56 -2.08
CA HIS A 45 12.75 -2.54 -3.11
C HIS A 45 12.90 -1.97 -4.53
N ARG A 46 13.93 -1.13 -4.76
CA ARG A 46 14.15 -0.46 -6.05
C ARG A 46 14.12 -1.44 -7.22
N GLY A 47 13.29 -1.13 -8.22
CA GLY A 47 13.12 -1.94 -9.43
C GLY A 47 12.34 -3.25 -9.24
N LYS A 48 11.78 -3.51 -8.04
CA LYS A 48 11.00 -4.72 -7.72
C LYS A 48 9.52 -4.47 -7.45
N VAL A 49 9.10 -3.20 -7.31
CA VAL A 49 7.70 -2.83 -7.07
C VAL A 49 7.03 -2.45 -8.37
N ALA A 50 6.06 -3.25 -8.81
CA ALA A 50 5.33 -3.02 -10.05
C ALA A 50 4.27 -1.91 -9.91
N ALA A 51 3.55 -1.86 -8.78
CA ALA A 51 2.48 -0.89 -8.54
C ALA A 51 2.37 -0.48 -7.06
N VAL A 52 1.82 0.71 -6.84
CA VAL A 52 1.24 1.18 -5.58
C VAL A 52 -0.26 1.29 -5.80
N MET A 53 -1.05 0.63 -4.95
CA MET A 53 -2.51 0.63 -5.01
C MET A 53 -3.07 1.34 -3.77
N VAL A 54 -4.07 2.21 -3.95
CA VAL A 54 -4.64 3.02 -2.87
C VAL A 54 -6.09 3.38 -3.16
N GLU A 55 -6.96 3.35 -2.14
CA GLU A 55 -8.24 4.04 -2.17
C GLU A 55 -7.97 5.56 -2.01
N PRO A 56 -8.28 6.43 -2.99
CA PRO A 56 -7.94 7.86 -2.89
C PRO A 56 -8.64 8.53 -1.70
N VAL A 57 -9.84 8.04 -1.35
CA VAL A 57 -10.49 8.24 -0.07
C VAL A 57 -10.77 6.87 0.52
N ALA A 58 -10.13 6.55 1.64
CA ALA A 58 -10.31 5.23 2.24
C ALA A 58 -11.72 5.13 2.87
N GLY A 59 -12.45 4.07 2.51
CA GLY A 59 -13.78 3.75 3.05
C GLY A 59 -13.81 2.43 3.83
N ASN A 60 -12.95 1.47 3.46
CA ASN A 60 -12.93 0.13 4.06
C ASN A 60 -12.39 0.08 5.50
N MET A 61 -11.75 1.14 5.97
CA MET A 61 -11.29 1.32 7.35
C MET A 61 -12.02 2.47 8.07
N GLY A 62 -13.24 2.77 7.63
CA GLY A 62 -13.96 4.00 7.94
C GLY A 62 -13.63 5.12 6.96
N LEU A 63 -14.37 6.23 7.00
CA LEU A 63 -14.13 7.38 6.13
C LEU A 63 -12.87 8.14 6.57
N VAL A 64 -11.77 7.95 5.85
CA VAL A 64 -10.50 8.62 6.12
C VAL A 64 -10.08 9.38 4.87
N LEU A 65 -10.06 10.71 4.98
CA LEU A 65 -9.62 11.59 3.90
C LEU A 65 -8.08 11.57 3.76
N PRO A 66 -7.57 11.77 2.54
CA PRO A 66 -6.14 11.96 2.33
C PRO A 66 -5.71 13.27 3.00
N ARG A 67 -4.53 13.27 3.63
CA ARG A 67 -3.88 14.50 4.08
C ARG A 67 -3.48 15.33 2.85
N PRO A 68 -3.47 16.67 2.94
CA PRO A 68 -3.02 17.52 1.85
C PRO A 68 -1.64 17.08 1.33
N GLY A 69 -1.50 16.92 0.02
CA GLY A 69 -0.25 16.51 -0.61
C GLY A 69 0.02 15.00 -0.61
N PHE A 70 -0.80 14.16 0.05
CA PHE A 70 -0.53 12.73 0.13
C PHE A 70 -0.62 12.06 -1.26
N LEU A 71 -1.71 12.27 -1.99
CA LEU A 71 -1.93 11.63 -3.29
C LEU A 71 -0.98 12.18 -4.36
N GLU A 72 -0.70 13.48 -4.31
CA GLU A 72 0.29 14.16 -5.15
C GLU A 72 1.67 13.55 -4.92
N ARG A 73 2.04 13.33 -3.65
CA ARG A 73 3.31 12.71 -3.31
C ARG A 73 3.40 11.26 -3.79
N LEU A 74 2.31 10.48 -3.70
CA LEU A 74 2.27 9.13 -4.27
C LEU A 74 2.49 9.16 -5.79
N ARG A 75 1.87 10.12 -6.50
CA ARG A 75 2.05 10.31 -7.95
C ARG A 75 3.50 10.62 -8.30
N GLU A 76 4.14 11.55 -7.59
CA GLU A 76 5.55 11.87 -7.79
C GLU A 76 6.46 10.66 -7.58
N LEU A 77 6.27 9.94 -6.47
CA LEU A 77 7.06 8.76 -6.12
C LEU A 77 6.92 7.66 -7.17
N CYS A 78 5.70 7.37 -7.60
CA CYS A 78 5.44 6.35 -8.61
C CYS A 78 6.11 6.70 -9.94
N SER A 79 6.02 7.97 -10.38
CA SER A 79 6.71 8.44 -11.58
C SER A 79 8.23 8.34 -11.46
N ALA A 80 8.81 8.75 -10.32
CA ALA A 80 10.25 8.72 -10.09
C ALA A 80 10.83 7.30 -10.02
N HIS A 81 10.02 6.32 -9.59
CA HIS A 81 10.44 4.93 -9.43
C HIS A 81 10.03 4.01 -10.61
N GLY A 82 9.30 4.52 -11.60
CA GLY A 82 8.79 3.71 -12.71
C GLY A 82 7.72 2.70 -12.26
N THR A 83 6.97 3.04 -11.22
CA THR A 83 5.93 2.21 -10.60
C THR A 83 4.55 2.71 -11.03
N LEU A 84 3.60 1.81 -11.25
CA LEU A 84 2.22 2.20 -11.56
C LEU A 84 1.51 2.71 -10.30
N LEU A 85 0.74 3.78 -10.42
CA LEU A 85 -0.17 4.22 -9.37
C LEU A 85 -1.59 3.79 -9.77
N ILE A 86 -2.23 2.98 -8.93
CA ILE A 86 -3.58 2.46 -9.12
C ILE A 86 -4.48 3.08 -8.05
N PHE A 87 -5.52 3.78 -8.48
CA PHE A 87 -6.60 4.22 -7.59
C PHE A 87 -7.74 3.22 -7.65
N ASP A 88 -8.18 2.78 -6.48
CA ASP A 88 -9.34 1.91 -6.31
C ASP A 88 -10.55 2.76 -5.92
N GLU A 89 -11.47 2.96 -6.89
CA GLU A 89 -12.62 3.89 -6.80
C GLU A 89 -13.96 3.17 -7.06
N VAL A 90 -14.13 1.93 -6.56
CA VAL A 90 -15.40 1.17 -6.65
C VAL A 90 -16.62 2.02 -6.28
#